data_AF-A0A938KHF7-F1
#
_entry.id   AF-A0A938KHF7-F1
#
_cell.length_a   1.000
_cell.length_b   1.000
_cell.length_c   1.000
_cell.angle_alpha   90.00
_cell.angle_beta   90.00
_cell.angle_gamma   90.00
#
_symmetry.space_group_name_H-M   'P 1'
#
loop_
_entity.id
_entity.type
_entity.pdbx_description
1 polymer ?
#
loop_
_entity_poly.entity_id
_entity_poly.type
_entity_poly.pdbx_seq_one_letter_code
_entity_poly.pdbx_strand_id
1 'polypeptide(L)'
;MSNESKRWVARHVAALPKSGIRDFFELVAKMKGQDVISLGVGEPDFVTPWHVREAAVYALERGKTYYTSNLGLIELRREISRY
;
A
#
# COMPACT_ATOMS: atom_id res chain seq x y z
N MET A 1 -31.67 -10.49 6.54
CA MET A 1 -30.99 -9.53 7.42
C MET A 1 -30.96 -8.19 6.70
N SER A 2 -31.87 -7.32 7.10
CA SER A 2 -32.35 -6.14 6.39
C SER A 2 -31.36 -4.97 6.43
N ASN A 3 -31.31 -4.27 5.30
CA ASN A 3 -30.94 -2.89 4.94
C ASN A 3 -30.61 -1.78 6.00
N GLU A 4 -30.50 -2.05 7.31
CA GLU A 4 -30.22 -1.05 8.34
C GLU A 4 -28.77 -0.52 8.31
N SER A 5 -27.81 -1.34 7.87
CA SER A 5 -26.39 -0.96 7.82
C SER A 5 -26.13 0.23 6.88
N LYS A 6 -26.94 0.37 5.82
CA LYS A 6 -26.81 1.48 4.86
C LYS A 6 -27.19 2.84 5.44
N ARG A 7 -27.90 2.89 6.57
CA ARG A 7 -28.33 4.16 7.19
C ARG A 7 -27.16 4.93 7.82
N TRP A 8 -26.13 4.22 8.28
CA TRP A 8 -24.98 4.80 9.00
C TRP A 8 -23.74 4.98 8.11
N VAL A 9 -23.79 4.50 6.86
CA VAL A 9 -22.69 4.65 5.90
C VAL A 9 -23.00 5.80 4.95
N ALA A 10 -22.02 6.68 4.75
CA ALA A 10 -22.14 7.77 3.80
C ALA A 10 -22.48 7.25 2.39
N ARG A 11 -23.45 7.89 1.72
CA ARG A 11 -23.98 7.42 0.42
C ARG A 11 -22.90 7.18 -0.63
N HIS A 12 -21.90 8.07 -0.71
CA HIS A 12 -20.82 7.94 -1.69
C HIS A 12 -19.90 6.73 -1.41
N VAL A 13 -19.70 6.36 -0.14
CA VAL A 13 -18.95 5.16 0.24
C VAL A 13 -19.74 3.91 -0.10
N ALA A 14 -21.05 3.90 0.21
CA ALA A 14 -21.93 2.78 -0.11
C ALA A 14 -22.11 2.53 -1.62
N ALA A 15 -21.87 3.56 -2.44
CA ALA A 15 -21.94 3.48 -3.89
C ALA A 15 -20.62 3.05 -4.56
N LEU A 16 -19.51 2.92 -3.80
CA LEU A 16 -18.25 2.48 -4.38
C LEU A 16 -18.38 1.05 -4.91
N PRO A 17 -17.94 0.79 -6.15
CA PRO A 17 -17.98 -0.56 -6.71
C PRO A 17 -17.04 -1.48 -5.93
N LYS A 18 -17.42 -2.76 -5.81
CA LYS A 18 -16.52 -3.79 -5.29
C LYS A 18 -15.33 -3.93 -6.24
N SER A 19 -14.12 -4.00 -5.70
CA SER A 19 -12.91 -4.16 -6.51
C SER A 19 -12.78 -5.59 -7.03
N GLY A 20 -12.81 -5.74 -8.37
CA GLY A 20 -12.65 -7.05 -9.03
C GLY A 20 -11.26 -7.67 -8.86
N ILE A 21 -10.22 -6.87 -8.61
CA ILE A 21 -8.86 -7.38 -8.41
C ILE A 21 -8.76 -8.23 -7.13
N ARG A 22 -9.58 -7.94 -6.12
CA ARG A 22 -9.61 -8.72 -4.87
C ARG A 22 -10.20 -10.11 -5.09
N ASP A 23 -11.27 -10.22 -5.87
CA ASP A 23 -11.88 -11.50 -6.21
C ASP A 23 -10.92 -12.37 -7.04
N PHE A 24 -10.17 -11.75 -7.96
CA PHE A 24 -9.11 -12.41 -8.72
C PHE A 24 -7.98 -12.92 -7.82
N PHE A 25 -7.44 -12.10 -6.91
CA PHE A 25 -6.38 -12.53 -6.00
C PHE A 25 -6.84 -13.62 -5.02
N GLU A 26 -8.09 -13.60 -4.58
CA GLU A 26 -8.65 -14.66 -3.74
C GLU A 26 -8.73 -15.99 -4.51
N LEU A 27 -9.11 -15.96 -5.79
CA LEU A 27 -9.10 -17.13 -6.66
C LEU A 27 -7.68 -17.70 -6.83
N VAL A 28 -6.70 -16.85 -7.16
CA VAL A 28 -5.30 -17.27 -7.32
C VAL A 28 -4.75 -17.86 -6.02
N ALA A 29 -5.08 -17.27 -4.86
CA ALA A 29 -4.66 -17.80 -3.56
C ALA A 29 -5.23 -19.20 -3.26
N LYS A 30 -6.45 -19.52 -3.74
CA LYS A 30 -7.04 -20.87 -3.65
C LYS A 30 -6.39 -21.89 -4.59
N MET A 31 -5.68 -21.42 -5.62
CA MET A 31 -4.93 -22.25 -6.56
C MET A 31 -3.48 -22.52 -6.09
N LYS A 32 -3.09 -22.06 -4.89
CA LYS A 32 -1.77 -22.38 -4.30
C LYS A 32 -1.56 -23.90 -4.26
N GLY A 33 -0.43 -24.35 -4.80
CA GLY A 33 -0.11 -25.77 -4.94
C GLY A 33 -0.47 -26.38 -6.31
N GLN A 34 -1.06 -25.59 -7.21
CA GLN A 34 -1.18 -25.90 -8.63
C GLN A 34 -0.08 -25.17 -9.43
N ASP A 35 0.24 -25.67 -10.62
CA ASP A 35 1.20 -25.05 -11.53
C ASP A 35 0.58 -23.84 -12.24
N VAL A 36 0.51 -22.71 -11.53
CA VAL A 36 -0.14 -21.48 -11.97
C VAL A 36 0.84 -20.31 -11.88
N ILE A 37 0.99 -19.55 -12.96
CA ILE A 37 1.81 -18.34 -13.02
C ILE A 37 0.92 -17.11 -12.87
N SER A 38 1.17 -16.30 -11.83
CA SER A 38 0.46 -15.04 -11.61
C SER A 38 1.18 -13.89 -12.30
N LEU A 39 0.56 -13.32 -13.33
CA LEU A 39 1.06 -12.14 -14.07
C LEU A 39 0.31 -10.85 -13.69
N GLY A 40 -0.46 -10.88 -12.61
CA GLY A 40 -1.27 -9.74 -12.15
C GLY A 40 -0.62 -8.88 -11.06
N VAL A 41 0.62 -9.17 -10.69
CA VAL A 41 1.36 -8.42 -9.66
C VAL A 41 1.84 -7.10 -10.26
N GLY A 42 1.47 -5.98 -9.63
CA GLY A 42 1.83 -4.63 -10.07
C GLY A 42 3.05 -4.03 -9.37
N GLU A 43 3.70 -4.79 -8.48
CA GLU A 43 4.92 -4.42 -7.78
C GLU A 43 6.13 -5.17 -8.34
N PRO A 44 7.35 -4.60 -8.28
CA PRO A 44 8.55 -5.31 -8.69
C PRO A 44 8.85 -6.52 -7.81
N ASP A 45 9.58 -7.50 -8.36
CA ASP A 45 10.00 -8.74 -7.70
C ASP A 45 11.31 -8.61 -6.89
N PHE A 46 11.99 -7.46 -6.98
CA PHE A 46 13.23 -7.21 -6.27
C PHE A 46 13.00 -6.61 -4.88
N VAL A 47 13.94 -6.91 -3.98
CA VAL A 47 13.99 -6.30 -2.65
C VAL A 47 14.44 -4.84 -2.72
N THR A 48 13.89 -3.99 -1.86
CA THR A 48 14.36 -2.60 -1.70
C THR A 48 15.88 -2.54 -1.55
N PRO A 49 16.59 -1.65 -2.27
CA PRO A 49 18.04 -1.55 -2.20
C PRO A 49 18.57 -1.41 -0.77
N TRP A 50 19.73 -2.03 -0.47
CA TRP A 50 20.28 -2.10 0.89
C TRP A 50 20.49 -0.73 1.55
N HIS A 51 21.08 0.22 0.82
CA HIS A 51 21.33 1.57 1.34
C HIS A 51 20.06 2.32 1.79
N VAL A 52 18.91 2.05 1.16
CA VAL A 52 17.62 2.62 1.57
C VAL A 52 17.15 1.98 2.88
N ARG A 53 17.31 0.66 3.03
CA ARG A 53 16.98 -0.07 4.26
C ARG A 53 17.86 0.39 5.43
N GLU A 54 19.16 0.57 5.20
CA GLU A 54 20.10 1.10 6.21
C GLU A 54 19.73 2.52 6.64
N ALA A 55 19.40 3.42 5.71
CA ALA A 55 18.98 4.77 6.04
C ALA A 55 17.70 4.79 6.91
N ALA A 56 16.76 3.87 6.64
CA ALA A 56 15.56 3.71 7.45
C ALA A 56 15.87 3.19 8.86
N VAL A 57 16.72 2.16 8.98
CA VAL A 57 17.17 1.63 10.29
C VAL A 57 17.89 2.71 11.09
N TYR A 58 18.84 3.42 10.47
CA TYR A 58 19.57 4.51 11.11
C TYR A 58 18.64 5.63 11.61
N ALA A 59 17.63 6.01 10.82
CA ALA A 59 16.65 7.01 11.24
C ALA A 59 15.88 6.55 12.50
N LEU A 60 15.49 5.27 12.55
CA LEU A 60 14.82 4.68 13.71
C LEU A 60 15.72 4.66 14.95
N GLU A 61 16.98 4.23 14.81
CA GLU A 61 17.97 4.23 15.90
C GLU A 61 18.21 5.63 16.49
N ARG A 62 18.08 6.67 15.64
CA ARG A 62 18.21 8.08 16.04
C ARG A 62 16.90 8.70 16.55
N GLY A 63 15.86 7.91 16.75
CA GLY A 63 14.57 8.37 17.29
C GLY A 63 13.79 9.28 16.36
N LYS A 64 13.96 9.14 15.03
CA LYS A 64 13.20 9.92 14.02
C LYS A 64 11.77 9.40 13.86
N THR A 65 10.95 9.52 14.91
CA THR A 65 9.59 8.97 15.00
C THR A 65 8.51 10.02 15.28
N TYR A 66 8.86 11.30 15.15
CA TYR A 66 7.98 12.44 15.41
C TYR A 66 7.29 12.94 14.14
N TYR A 67 6.26 13.78 14.32
CA TYR A 67 5.55 14.41 13.20
C TYR A 67 6.47 15.21 12.30
N THR A 68 6.25 15.08 10.99
CA THR A 68 6.87 15.93 9.98
C THR A 68 5.89 17.01 9.51
N SER A 69 6.33 17.91 8.63
CA SER A 69 5.40 18.83 7.97
C SER A 69 4.34 18.05 7.21
N ASN A 70 3.13 18.60 7.08
CA ASN A 70 2.08 18.04 6.20
C ASN A 70 2.54 17.87 4.74
N LEU A 71 3.55 18.64 4.32
CA LEU A 71 4.16 18.53 3.00
C LEU A 71 5.30 17.49 2.93
N GLY A 72 5.65 16.85 4.05
CA GLY A 72 6.82 15.99 4.19
C GLY A 72 8.11 16.74 4.55
N LEU A 73 9.19 15.98 4.70
CA LEU A 73 10.53 16.50 5.05
C LEU A 73 11.04 17.46 3.98
N ILE A 74 11.64 18.59 4.40
CA ILE A 74 12.17 19.58 3.45
C ILE A 74 13.32 19.02 2.63
N GLU A 75 14.15 18.17 3.23
CA GLU A 75 15.26 17.47 2.59
C GLU A 75 14.74 16.59 1.45
N LEU A 76 13.72 15.76 1.71
CA LEU A 76 13.10 14.91 0.70
C LEU A 76 12.50 15.73 -0.44
N ARG A 77 11.76 16.80 -0.13
CA ARG A 77 11.16 17.67 -1.16
C ARG A 77 12.20 18.33 -2.05
N ARG A 78 13.34 18.77 -1.49
CA ARG A 78 14.44 19.35 -2.24
C ARG A 78 15.08 18.34 -3.17
N GLU A 79 15.35 17.12 -2.70
CA GLU A 79 15.94 16.09 -3.55
C GLU A 79 14.99 15.64 -4.67
N ILE A 80 13.68 15.52 -4.40
CA ILE A 80 12.68 15.25 -5.45
C ILE A 80 12.67 16.36 -6.49
N SER A 81 12.78 17.64 -6.09
CA SER A 81 12.76 18.76 -7.05
C SER A 81 13.97 18.85 -7.99
N ARG A 82 15.04 18.11 -7.69
CA ARG A 82 16.26 18.05 -8.50
C ARG A 82 16.26 16.89 -9.50
N TYR A 83 15.35 15.93 -9.35
CA TYR A 83 15.21 14.78 -10.23
C TYR A 83 14.37 15.14 -11.45
#